data_AF-A0A2G5V8E8-F1
#
_entry.id   AF-A0A2G5V8E8-F1
#
_cell.length_a   1.000
_cell.length_b   1.000
_cell.length_c   1.000
_cell.angle_alpha   90.00
_cell.angle_beta   90.00
_cell.angle_gamma   90.00
#
_symmetry.space_group_name_H-M   'P 1'
#
loop_
_entity.id
_entity.type
_entity.pdbx_description
1 polymer ?
#
loop_
_entity_poly.entity_id
_entity_poly.type
_entity_poly.pdbx_seq_one_letter_code
_entity_poly.pdbx_strand_id
1 'polypeptide(L)'
;MHLTIFMQMVPLYPILAHYTAGLFSKYFDFSAHANAGITAVIVIVQLEFLTLCFEKKHKAIAIIMDTHIIPSFLEFIGYTLGVICPTMVFVLLGDFRVPENERMEYIAKNYPSFLPGFQSLSHFDIYRNSPSYIICFALLVLGGLTLCVQFLFFITDMLRLMRVLKHRISSRTFQKHQEAIQSLMIQFATSSMCLLPPCFLKNRKAIYNAIIG
;
A
#
# COMPACT_ATOMS: atom_id res chain seq x y z
N MET A 1 -6.79 -0.09 -13.35
CA MET A 1 -6.02 -1.36 -13.45
C MET A 1 -5.96 -1.97 -12.06
N HIS A 2 -6.61 -3.12 -11.81
CA HIS A 2 -6.50 -3.80 -10.52
C HIS A 2 -5.12 -4.44 -10.42
N LEU A 3 -4.24 -3.89 -9.58
CA LEU A 3 -2.88 -4.40 -9.34
C LEU A 3 -2.88 -5.88 -8.92
N THR A 4 -3.97 -6.31 -8.27
CA THR A 4 -4.25 -7.68 -7.83
C THR A 4 -4.35 -8.72 -8.94
N ILE A 5 -4.59 -8.32 -10.20
CA ILE A 5 -4.57 -9.26 -11.35
C ILE A 5 -3.14 -9.69 -11.69
N PHE A 6 -2.18 -8.78 -11.50
CA PHE A 6 -0.78 -8.99 -11.82
C PHE A 6 -0.04 -9.71 -10.69
N MET A 7 -0.32 -9.33 -9.44
CA MET A 7 0.23 -9.94 -8.22
C MET A 7 -0.77 -9.83 -7.07
N GLN A 8 -1.19 -10.99 -6.55
CA GLN A 8 -1.99 -11.10 -5.35
C GLN A 8 -1.11 -11.70 -4.25
N MET A 9 -0.82 -10.90 -3.23
CA MET A 9 -0.20 -11.37 -1.99
C MET A 9 -1.28 -11.96 -1.10
N VAL A 10 -1.16 -13.25 -0.78
CA VAL A 10 -2.05 -13.94 0.15
C VAL A 10 -1.26 -14.25 1.43
N PRO A 11 -1.57 -13.60 2.57
CA PRO A 11 -0.96 -13.97 3.83
C PRO A 11 -1.48 -15.34 4.29
N LEU A 12 -0.57 -16.22 4.71
CA LEU A 12 -0.84 -17.61 5.09
C LEU A 12 -0.83 -17.78 6.61
N TYR A 13 -1.78 -17.14 7.30
CA TYR A 13 -1.91 -17.29 8.75
C TYR A 13 -2.20 -18.74 9.16
N PRO A 14 -1.66 -19.23 10.29
CA PRO A 14 -0.91 -18.51 11.34
C PRO A 14 0.59 -18.37 11.07
N ILE A 15 1.10 -18.91 9.95
CA ILE A 15 2.51 -18.83 9.58
C ILE A 15 2.77 -17.44 9.00
N LEU A 16 3.90 -16.82 9.35
CA LEU A 16 4.32 -15.54 8.76
C LEU A 16 4.84 -15.79 7.35
N ALA A 17 3.95 -16.24 6.48
CA ALA A 17 4.24 -16.56 5.10
C ALA A 17 3.29 -15.80 4.19
N HIS A 18 3.76 -15.50 2.99
CA HIS A 18 2.91 -15.06 1.91
C HIS A 18 3.12 -15.93 0.70
N TYR A 19 2.07 -16.04 -0.09
CA TYR A 19 2.12 -16.64 -1.41
C TYR A 19 1.74 -15.57 -2.42
N THR A 20 2.48 -15.52 -3.53
CA THR A 20 2.16 -14.62 -4.64
C THR A 20 1.54 -15.40 -5.79
N ALA A 21 0.31 -15.05 -6.17
CA ALA A 21 -0.34 -15.55 -7.38
C ALA A 21 -0.67 -14.40 -8.32
N GLY A 22 -0.40 -14.57 -9.61
CA GLY A 22 -0.74 -13.57 -10.62
C GLY A 22 0.01 -13.80 -11.93
N LEU A 23 -0.26 -12.97 -12.93
CA LEU A 23 0.40 -13.07 -14.22
C LEU A 23 1.93 -13.05 -14.10
N PHE A 24 2.50 -12.21 -13.22
CA PHE A 24 3.96 -12.13 -13.11
C PHE A 24 4.60 -13.38 -12.52
N SER A 25 3.99 -13.96 -11.48
CA SER A 25 4.48 -15.23 -10.92
C SER A 25 4.35 -16.39 -11.92
N LYS A 26 3.28 -16.40 -12.74
CA LYS A 26 3.03 -17.49 -13.70
C LYS A 26 3.90 -17.42 -14.97
N TYR A 27 4.27 -16.24 -15.43
CA TYR A 27 5.00 -16.05 -16.70
C TYR A 27 6.49 -15.75 -16.54
N PHE A 28 6.93 -15.17 -15.41
CA PHE A 28 8.31 -14.70 -15.22
C PHE A 28 9.09 -15.41 -14.10
N ASP A 29 8.48 -16.36 -13.40
CA ASP A 29 9.12 -17.18 -12.35
C ASP A 29 9.85 -16.36 -11.26
N PHE A 30 9.37 -15.14 -10.99
CA PHE A 30 9.97 -14.27 -9.99
C PHE A 30 9.70 -14.80 -8.57
N SER A 31 10.72 -14.71 -7.70
CA SER A 31 10.57 -15.00 -6.27
C SER A 31 9.43 -14.18 -5.64
N ALA A 32 8.68 -14.79 -4.72
CA ALA A 32 7.53 -14.15 -4.08
C ALA A 32 7.91 -12.82 -3.38
N HIS A 33 9.13 -12.70 -2.86
CA HIS A 33 9.65 -11.50 -2.23
C HIS A 33 9.93 -10.39 -3.25
N ALA A 34 10.50 -10.74 -4.41
CA ALA A 34 10.70 -9.76 -5.48
C ALA A 34 9.34 -9.24 -5.98
N ASN A 35 8.36 -10.13 -6.12
CA ASN A 35 6.99 -9.78 -6.48
C ASN A 35 6.33 -8.85 -5.45
N ALA A 36 6.42 -9.19 -4.16
CA ALA A 36 5.92 -8.35 -3.09
C ALA A 36 6.62 -6.96 -3.07
N GLY A 37 7.92 -6.91 -3.32
CA GLY A 37 8.70 -5.68 -3.39
C GLY A 37 8.34 -4.78 -4.56
N ILE A 38 8.26 -5.34 -5.77
CA ILE A 38 7.85 -4.61 -6.97
C ILE A 38 6.45 -4.02 -6.77
N THR A 39 5.53 -4.82 -6.22
CA THR A 39 4.17 -4.38 -5.89
C THR A 39 4.18 -3.23 -4.89
N ALA A 40 4.93 -3.35 -3.79
CA ALA A 40 5.05 -2.29 -2.78
C ALA A 40 5.61 -0.99 -3.36
N VAL A 41 6.67 -1.07 -4.16
CA VAL A 41 7.28 0.10 -4.82
C VAL A 41 6.29 0.80 -5.75
N ILE A 42 5.55 0.05 -6.58
CA ILE A 42 4.55 0.64 -7.48
C ILE A 42 3.46 1.38 -6.70
N VAL A 43 2.98 0.78 -5.60
CA VAL A 43 1.99 1.40 -4.72
C VAL A 43 2.51 2.68 -4.10
N ILE A 44 3.72 2.65 -3.53
CA ILE A 44 4.34 3.82 -2.89
C ILE A 44 4.45 4.94 -3.92
N VAL A 45 5.03 4.67 -5.09
CA VAL A 45 5.17 5.64 -6.17
C VAL A 45 3.80 6.21 -6.60
N GLN A 46 2.75 5.38 -6.68
CA GLN A 46 1.40 5.83 -7.00
C GLN A 46 0.83 6.80 -5.95
N LEU A 47 1.00 6.50 -4.66
CA LEU A 47 0.53 7.36 -3.56
C LEU A 47 1.32 8.69 -3.51
N GLU A 48 2.63 8.65 -3.79
CA GLU A 48 3.47 9.84 -3.83
C GLU A 48 3.08 10.79 -4.97
N PHE A 49 2.85 10.27 -6.18
CA PHE A 49 2.36 11.08 -7.30
C PHE A 49 1.00 11.72 -6.99
N LEU A 50 0.14 11.02 -6.27
CA LEU A 50 -1.15 11.56 -5.89
C LEU A 50 -1.01 12.68 -4.84
N THR A 51 -0.11 12.52 -3.87
CA THR A 51 0.25 13.57 -2.91
C THR A 51 0.76 14.83 -3.62
N LEU A 52 1.67 14.66 -4.59
CA LEU A 52 2.15 15.75 -5.46
C LEU A 52 1.01 16.48 -6.18
N CYS A 53 0.02 15.74 -6.65
CA CYS A 53 -1.14 16.33 -7.31
C CYS A 53 -2.01 17.11 -6.31
N PHE A 54 -2.22 16.59 -5.10
CA PHE A 54 -2.97 17.29 -4.04
C PHE A 54 -2.27 18.58 -3.63
N GLU A 55 -0.97 18.56 -3.41
CA GLU A 55 -0.21 19.75 -3.00
C GLU A 55 -0.17 20.82 -4.09
N LYS A 56 0.10 20.44 -5.35
CA LYS A 56 0.03 21.40 -6.47
C LYS A 56 -1.33 22.06 -6.56
N LYS A 57 -2.40 21.29 -6.31
CA LYS A 57 -3.76 21.83 -6.31
C LYS A 57 -4.03 22.72 -5.11
N HIS A 58 -3.57 22.33 -3.93
CA HIS A 58 -3.66 23.12 -2.70
C HIS A 58 -2.96 24.48 -2.89
N LYS A 59 -1.70 24.48 -3.35
CA LYS A 59 -0.94 25.69 -3.65
C LYS A 59 -1.63 26.60 -4.66
N ALA A 60 -2.16 26.03 -5.75
CA ALA A 60 -2.88 26.81 -6.75
C ALA A 60 -4.10 27.54 -6.16
N ILE A 61 -4.81 26.91 -5.22
CA ILE A 61 -5.97 27.53 -4.55
C ILE A 61 -5.52 28.51 -3.46
N ALA A 62 -4.50 28.17 -2.67
CA ALA A 62 -3.95 29.04 -1.63
C ALA A 62 -3.43 30.36 -2.20
N ILE A 63 -2.80 30.34 -3.38
CA ILE A 63 -2.37 31.54 -4.11
C ILE A 63 -3.58 32.41 -4.51
N ILE A 64 -4.65 31.80 -5.04
CA ILE A 64 -5.88 32.54 -5.40
C ILE A 64 -6.55 33.16 -4.16
N MET A 65 -6.43 32.49 -3.02
CA MET A 65 -7.02 32.90 -1.76
C MET A 65 -6.11 33.79 -0.89
N ASP A 66 -4.90 34.11 -1.36
CA ASP A 66 -3.88 34.84 -0.59
C ASP A 66 -3.69 34.26 0.84
N THR A 67 -3.73 32.93 0.93
CA THR A 67 -3.64 32.19 2.20
C THR A 67 -2.26 31.51 2.30
N HIS A 68 -1.85 31.17 3.52
CA HIS A 68 -0.56 30.56 3.80
C HIS A 68 -0.22 29.38 2.86
N ILE A 69 0.87 29.52 2.11
CA ILE A 69 1.39 28.52 1.18
C ILE A 69 2.33 27.59 1.95
N ILE A 70 2.19 26.28 1.77
CA ILE A 70 3.12 25.30 2.35
C ILE A 70 4.52 25.57 1.76
N PRO A 71 5.56 25.76 2.59
CA PRO A 71 6.90 26.06 2.09
C PRO A 71 7.47 24.82 1.37
N SER A 72 8.04 25.03 0.19
CA SER A 72 8.54 23.96 -0.69
C SER A 72 9.60 23.03 -0.05
N PHE A 73 10.29 23.50 0.99
CA PHE A 73 11.26 22.68 1.73
C PHE A 73 10.60 21.59 2.58
N LEU A 74 9.49 21.90 3.26
CA LEU A 74 8.77 20.91 4.07
C LEU A 74 8.14 19.83 3.19
N GLU A 75 7.68 20.22 2.00
CA GLU A 75 7.20 19.27 0.98
C GLU A 75 8.32 18.33 0.55
N PHE A 76 9.48 18.88 0.17
CA PHE A 76 10.63 18.07 -0.25
C PHE A 76 11.06 17.05 0.83
N ILE A 77 11.09 17.48 2.10
CA ILE A 77 11.37 16.57 3.22
C ILE A 77 10.29 15.49 3.32
N GLY A 78 9.01 15.87 3.27
CA GLY A 78 7.88 14.96 3.33
C GLY A 78 7.96 13.87 2.26
N TYR A 79 8.20 14.26 1.01
CA TYR A 79 8.37 13.34 -0.12
C TYR A 79 9.56 12.41 0.05
N THR A 80 10.69 12.98 0.45
CA THR A 80 11.93 12.21 0.61
C THR A 80 11.77 11.16 1.72
N LEU A 81 11.15 11.53 2.84
CA LEU A 81 10.85 10.59 3.93
C LEU A 81 9.78 9.57 3.52
N GLY A 82 8.74 9.99 2.79
CA GLY A 82 7.65 9.14 2.32
C GLY A 82 8.12 8.01 1.39
N VAL A 83 9.18 8.24 0.61
CA VAL A 83 9.79 7.21 -0.25
C VAL A 83 10.86 6.39 0.48
N ILE A 84 11.77 7.05 1.20
CA ILE A 84 12.91 6.38 1.82
C ILE A 84 12.47 5.46 2.95
N CYS A 85 11.57 5.90 3.83
CA CYS A 85 11.19 5.14 5.02
C CYS A 85 10.53 3.79 4.65
N PRO A 86 9.52 3.72 3.78
CA PRO A 86 8.92 2.44 3.38
C PRO A 86 9.90 1.53 2.62
N THR A 87 10.78 2.10 1.79
CA THR A 87 11.78 1.34 1.05
C THR A 87 12.82 0.72 2.01
N MET A 88 13.29 1.49 2.99
CA MET A 88 14.21 0.99 4.02
C MET A 88 13.57 -0.14 4.83
N VAL A 89 12.32 0.03 5.28
CA VAL A 89 11.60 -0.99 6.04
C VAL A 89 11.41 -2.26 5.19
N PHE A 90 11.13 -2.12 3.90
CA PHE A 90 11.02 -3.27 2.99
C PHE A 90 12.35 -4.04 2.86
N VAL A 91 13.47 -3.34 2.73
CA VAL A 91 14.80 -3.97 2.69
C VAL A 91 15.10 -4.70 4.00
N LEU A 92 14.82 -4.08 5.14
CA LEU A 92 14.99 -4.70 6.46
C LEU A 92 14.12 -5.95 6.67
N LEU A 93 12.92 -5.99 6.07
CA LEU A 93 12.08 -7.19 6.10
C LEU A 93 12.73 -8.37 5.36
N GLY A 94 13.59 -8.11 4.38
CA GLY A 94 14.33 -9.12 3.64
C GLY A 94 15.29 -9.92 4.52
N ASP A 95 15.87 -9.31 5.56
CA ASP A 95 16.81 -9.97 6.48
C ASP A 95 16.11 -11.04 7.35
N PHE A 96 14.80 -10.92 7.54
CA PHE A 96 14.01 -11.90 8.29
C PHE A 96 13.49 -13.05 7.43
N ARG A 97 13.75 -13.04 6.11
CA ARG A 97 13.30 -14.08 5.19
C ARG A 97 14.05 -15.39 5.44
N VAL A 98 13.30 -16.49 5.53
CA VAL A 98 13.89 -17.83 5.57
C VAL A 98 14.46 -18.16 4.18
N PRO A 99 15.76 -18.54 4.10
CA PRO A 99 16.40 -18.96 2.85
C PRO A 99 15.63 -20.07 2.15
N GLU A 100 15.58 -20.08 0.82
CA GLU A 100 14.76 -20.98 0.03
C GLU A 100 15.01 -22.46 0.33
N ASN A 101 16.27 -22.83 0.51
CA ASN A 101 16.72 -24.17 0.89
C ASN A 101 16.24 -24.63 2.28
N GLU A 102 15.95 -23.70 3.20
CA GLU A 102 15.59 -24.00 4.60
C GLU A 102 14.07 -23.91 4.86
N ARG A 103 13.27 -23.42 3.91
CA ARG A 103 11.83 -23.15 4.13
C ARG A 103 11.04 -24.39 4.53
N MET A 104 11.27 -25.49 3.82
CA MET A 104 10.54 -26.74 4.05
C MET A 104 10.92 -27.39 5.37
N GLU A 105 12.21 -27.34 5.74
CA GLU A 105 12.68 -27.81 7.05
C GLU A 105 12.11 -26.94 8.18
N TYR A 106 12.09 -25.62 7.99
CA TYR A 106 11.50 -24.70 8.95
C TYR A 106 10.00 -24.97 9.18
N ILE A 107 9.23 -25.26 8.13
CA ILE A 107 7.82 -25.67 8.25
C ILE A 107 7.71 -27.03 8.94
N ALA A 108 8.48 -28.03 8.52
CA ALA A 108 8.42 -29.37 9.11
C ALA A 108 8.71 -29.33 10.62
N LYS A 109 9.62 -28.46 11.05
CA LYS A 109 10.02 -28.31 12.46
C LYS A 109 9.01 -27.53 13.30
N ASN A 110 8.47 -26.41 12.80
CA ASN A 110 7.65 -25.50 13.60
C ASN A 110 6.14 -25.67 13.35
N TYR A 111 5.77 -26.18 12.18
CA TYR A 111 4.39 -26.27 11.69
C TYR A 111 4.13 -27.56 10.88
N PRO A 112 4.43 -28.76 11.43
CA PRO A 112 4.40 -30.01 10.68
C PRO A 112 3.04 -30.32 10.05
N SER A 113 1.94 -29.95 10.71
CA SER A 113 0.57 -30.14 10.20
C SER A 113 0.27 -29.39 8.90
N PHE A 114 1.01 -28.32 8.61
CA PHE A 114 0.81 -27.49 7.41
C PHE A 114 1.72 -27.92 6.24
N LEU A 115 2.69 -28.79 6.48
CA LEU A 115 3.69 -29.22 5.49
C LEU A 115 3.08 -29.68 4.14
N PRO A 116 2.01 -30.51 4.10
CA PRO A 116 1.44 -30.96 2.83
C PRO A 116 0.86 -29.82 1.98
N GLY A 117 0.32 -28.78 2.64
CA GLY A 117 -0.25 -27.61 1.97
C GLY A 117 0.82 -26.67 1.41
N PHE A 118 2.01 -26.63 2.00
CA PHE A 118 3.12 -25.83 1.47
C PHE A 118 3.90 -26.57 0.37
N GLN A 119 3.93 -27.90 0.38
CA GLN A 119 4.53 -28.70 -0.69
C GLN A 119 3.86 -28.48 -2.05
N SER A 120 2.58 -28.12 -2.08
CA SER A 120 1.84 -27.82 -3.30
C SER A 120 2.00 -26.37 -3.81
N LEU A 121 2.68 -25.50 -3.05
CA LEU A 121 2.88 -24.09 -3.40
C LEU A 121 4.28 -23.87 -4.01
N SER A 122 4.34 -23.29 -5.20
CA SER A 122 5.62 -23.03 -5.89
C SER A 122 6.25 -21.66 -5.57
N HIS A 123 5.47 -20.67 -5.10
CA HIS A 123 5.95 -19.28 -4.92
C HIS A 123 5.52 -18.68 -3.58
N PHE A 124 6.08 -19.19 -2.49
CA PHE A 124 5.86 -18.66 -1.14
C PHE A 124 7.17 -18.25 -0.46
N ASP A 125 7.09 -17.22 0.37
CA ASP A 125 8.15 -16.86 1.31
C ASP A 125 7.67 -16.99 2.74
N ILE A 126 8.59 -17.35 3.64
CA ILE A 126 8.36 -17.41 5.08
C ILE A 126 9.31 -16.41 5.74
N TYR A 127 8.80 -15.70 6.74
CA TYR A 127 9.58 -14.82 7.60
C TYR A 127 9.75 -15.47 8.97
N ARG A 128 10.97 -15.38 9.52
CA ARG A 128 11.28 -15.88 10.84
C ARG A 128 10.62 -14.99 11.89
N ASN A 129 9.80 -15.59 12.74
CA ASN A 129 9.18 -14.88 13.85
C ASN A 129 10.27 -14.48 14.85
N SER A 130 10.54 -13.18 14.95
CA SER A 130 11.51 -12.60 15.87
C SER A 130 10.98 -11.29 16.44
N PRO A 131 11.40 -10.87 17.65
CA PRO A 131 10.98 -9.58 18.21
C PRO A 131 11.27 -8.41 17.26
N SER A 132 12.43 -8.42 16.59
CA SER A 132 12.80 -7.40 15.61
C SER A 132 11.87 -7.38 14.40
N TYR A 133 11.45 -8.54 13.88
CA TYR A 133 10.44 -8.62 12.82
C TYR A 133 9.11 -7.99 13.26
N ILE A 134 8.64 -8.28 14.48
CA ILE A 134 7.40 -7.72 15.02
C ILE A 134 7.49 -6.20 15.13
N ILE A 135 8.63 -5.67 15.59
CA ILE A 135 8.88 -4.23 15.67
C ILE A 135 8.89 -3.61 14.26
N CYS A 136 9.60 -4.18 13.29
CA CYS A 136 9.63 -3.71 11.91
C CYS A 136 8.22 -3.68 11.29
N PHE A 137 7.44 -4.75 11.50
CA PHE A 137 6.07 -4.82 11.02
C PHE A 137 5.16 -3.80 11.70
N ALA A 138 5.29 -3.61 13.02
CA ALA A 138 4.52 -2.60 13.76
C ALA A 138 4.85 -1.18 13.28
N LEU A 139 6.12 -0.87 13.02
CA LEU A 139 6.54 0.42 12.45
C LEU A 139 5.95 0.65 11.05
N LEU A 140 5.90 -0.40 10.22
CA LEU A 140 5.26 -0.33 8.90
C LEU A 140 3.76 0.01 9.01
N VAL A 141 3.04 -0.69 9.90
CA VAL A 141 1.61 -0.45 10.13
C VAL A 141 1.36 0.94 10.69
N LEU A 142 2.14 1.37 11.70
CA LEU A 142 2.04 2.71 12.28
C LEU A 142 2.33 3.80 11.25
N GLY A 143 3.39 3.65 10.45
CA GLY A 143 3.71 4.58 9.37
C GLY A 143 2.59 4.67 8.34
N GLY A 144 2.01 3.53 7.93
CA GLY A 144 0.84 3.48 7.05
C GLY A 144 -0.38 4.22 7.64
N LEU A 145 -0.67 4.00 8.93
CA LEU A 145 -1.76 4.70 9.62
C LEU A 145 -1.53 6.21 9.69
N THR A 146 -0.31 6.65 10.00
CA THR A 146 0.06 8.07 10.02
C THR A 146 -0.14 8.70 8.64
N LEU A 147 0.28 8.03 7.56
CA LEU A 147 0.03 8.50 6.20
C LEU A 147 -1.47 8.61 5.91
N CYS A 148 -2.27 7.61 6.27
CA CYS A 148 -3.73 7.67 6.09
C CYS A 148 -4.36 8.86 6.82
N VAL A 149 -3.97 9.13 8.07
CA VAL A 149 -4.47 10.28 8.83
C VAL A 149 -4.06 11.60 8.16
N GLN A 150 -2.80 11.69 7.70
CA GLN A 150 -2.31 12.87 7.01
C GLN A 150 -3.09 13.15 5.71
N PHE A 151 -3.38 12.11 4.91
CA PHE A 151 -4.23 12.25 3.74
C PHE A 151 -5.65 12.72 4.07
N LEU A 152 -6.28 12.18 5.12
CA LEU A 152 -7.61 12.61 5.55
C LEU A 152 -7.62 14.08 5.98
N PHE A 153 -6.55 14.54 6.64
CA PHE A 153 -6.37 15.93 7.00
C PHE A 153 -6.28 16.82 5.75
N PHE A 154 -5.41 16.49 4.79
CA PHE A 154 -5.28 17.22 3.54
C PHE A 154 -6.58 17.27 2.73
N ILE A 155 -7.33 16.17 2.66
CA ILE A 155 -8.64 16.13 2.00
C ILE A 155 -9.61 17.08 2.69
N THR A 156 -9.67 17.04 4.02
CA THR A 156 -10.58 17.90 4.79
C THR A 156 -10.25 19.38 4.60
N ASP A 157 -8.97 19.72 4.64
CA ASP A 157 -8.49 21.08 4.43
C ASP A 157 -8.82 21.58 3.01
N MET A 158 -8.53 20.77 1.99
CA MET A 158 -8.88 21.07 0.59
C MET A 158 -10.38 21.28 0.38
N LEU A 159 -11.22 20.47 1.01
CA LEU A 159 -12.69 20.63 0.96
C LEU A 159 -13.16 21.92 1.65
N ARG A 160 -12.50 22.34 2.74
CA ARG A 160 -12.78 23.64 3.38
C ARG A 160 -12.35 24.79 2.47
N LEU A 161 -11.15 24.71 1.91
CA LEU A 161 -10.59 25.71 1.01
C LEU A 161 -11.47 25.91 -0.23
N MET A 162 -11.99 24.82 -0.81
CA MET A 162 -12.98 24.88 -1.88
C MET A 162 -14.27 25.63 -1.49
N ARG A 163 -14.81 25.43 -0.29
CA ARG A 163 -16.03 26.13 0.14
C ARG A 163 -15.82 27.64 0.17
N VAL A 164 -14.66 28.09 0.63
CA VAL A 164 -14.31 29.51 0.64
C VAL A 164 -14.08 30.02 -0.78
N LEU A 165 -13.37 29.25 -1.61
CA LEU A 165 -13.09 29.59 -3.01
C LEU A 165 -14.38 29.85 -3.81
N LYS A 166 -15.47 29.12 -3.51
CA LYS A 166 -16.79 29.29 -4.17
C LYS A 166 -17.27 30.74 -4.21
N HIS A 167 -16.95 31.55 -3.19
CA HIS A 167 -17.38 32.94 -3.10
C HIS A 167 -16.42 33.94 -3.76
N ARG A 168 -15.25 33.50 -4.21
CA ARG A 168 -14.18 34.37 -4.74
C ARG A 168 -14.02 34.29 -6.26
N ILE A 169 -14.54 33.26 -6.90
CA ILE A 169 -14.35 33.02 -8.34
C ILE A 169 -15.68 32.75 -9.05
N SER A 170 -15.69 32.87 -10.37
CA SER A 170 -16.88 32.56 -11.18
C SER A 170 -17.26 31.08 -11.11
N SER A 171 -18.55 30.78 -11.25
CA SER A 171 -19.09 29.42 -11.17
C SER A 171 -18.42 28.46 -12.15
N ARG A 172 -18.09 28.92 -13.36
CA ARG A 172 -17.43 28.10 -14.39
C ARG A 172 -16.00 27.72 -14.01
N THR A 173 -15.24 28.64 -13.41
CA THR A 173 -13.88 28.34 -12.94
C THR A 173 -13.93 27.46 -11.69
N PHE A 174 -14.86 27.73 -10.78
CA PHE A 174 -15.08 26.92 -9.58
C PHE A 174 -15.37 25.45 -9.91
N GLN A 175 -16.26 25.20 -10.87
CA GLN A 175 -16.60 23.85 -11.31
C GLN A 175 -15.37 23.05 -11.76
N LYS A 176 -14.46 23.67 -12.52
CA LYS A 176 -13.20 23.02 -12.93
C LYS A 176 -12.30 22.65 -11.74
N HIS A 177 -12.24 23.50 -10.71
CA HIS A 177 -11.48 23.19 -9.49
C HIS A 177 -12.13 22.05 -8.70
N GLN A 178 -13.46 22.05 -8.61
CA GLN A 178 -14.23 21.01 -7.95
C GLN A 178 -14.08 19.65 -8.62
N GLU A 179 -14.26 19.57 -9.94
CA GLU A 179 -14.12 18.32 -10.70
C GLU A 179 -12.71 17.74 -10.56
N ALA A 180 -11.68 18.58 -10.62
CA ALA A 180 -10.31 18.14 -10.41
C ALA A 180 -10.11 17.54 -9.01
N ILE A 181 -10.57 18.22 -7.95
CA ILE A 181 -10.42 17.72 -6.56
C ILE A 181 -11.23 16.44 -6.33
N GLN A 182 -12.45 16.36 -6.88
CA GLN A 182 -13.24 15.14 -6.85
C GLN A 182 -12.51 13.96 -7.53
N SER A 183 -11.89 14.20 -8.70
CA SER A 183 -11.10 13.18 -9.38
C SER A 183 -9.93 12.70 -8.51
N LEU A 184 -9.17 13.60 -7.89
CA LEU A 184 -8.07 13.24 -7.00
C LEU A 184 -8.56 12.41 -5.78
N MET A 185 -9.67 12.79 -5.17
CA MET A 185 -10.25 12.03 -4.04
C MET A 185 -10.68 10.62 -4.46
N ILE A 186 -11.29 10.47 -5.64
CA ILE A 186 -11.68 9.16 -6.18
C ILE A 186 -10.44 8.31 -6.46
N GLN A 187 -9.39 8.89 -7.03
CA GLN A 187 -8.11 8.19 -7.25
C GLN A 187 -7.50 7.71 -5.93
N PHE A 188 -7.49 8.56 -4.90
CA PHE A 188 -6.99 8.20 -3.57
C PHE A 188 -7.79 7.06 -2.93
N ALA A 189 -9.11 7.15 -2.96
CA ALA A 189 -10.00 6.12 -2.44
C ALA A 189 -9.79 4.79 -3.19
N THR A 190 -9.67 4.84 -4.51
CA THR A 190 -9.46 3.66 -5.36
C THR A 190 -8.11 3.00 -5.06
N SER A 191 -7.03 3.78 -4.95
CA SER A 191 -5.70 3.29 -4.57
C SER A 191 -5.70 2.65 -3.18
N SER A 192 -6.34 3.30 -2.20
CA SER A 192 -6.48 2.77 -0.84
C SER A 192 -7.28 1.47 -0.79
N MET A 193 -8.38 1.38 -1.57
CA MET A 193 -9.18 0.16 -1.68
C MET A 193 -8.41 -0.99 -2.35
N CYS A 194 -7.49 -0.69 -3.27
CA CYS A 194 -6.64 -1.68 -3.90
C CYS A 194 -5.57 -2.26 -2.95
N LEU A 195 -5.26 -1.58 -1.84
CA LEU A 195 -4.35 -2.06 -0.80
C LEU A 195 -5.01 -2.97 0.22
N LEU A 196 -6.33 -2.90 0.36
CA LEU A 196 -7.06 -3.80 1.23
C LEU A 196 -6.98 -5.22 0.66
N PRO A 197 -6.53 -6.21 1.47
CA PRO A 197 -6.52 -7.59 1.03
C PRO A 197 -7.91 -8.00 0.54
N PRO A 198 -8.00 -8.81 -0.54
CA PRO A 198 -9.28 -9.32 -1.05
C PRO A 198 -10.09 -10.14 -0.01
N CYS A 199 -9.53 -10.41 1.17
CA CYS A 199 -10.22 -10.92 2.36
C CYS A 199 -11.45 -10.10 2.78
N PHE A 200 -11.47 -8.79 2.50
CA PHE A 200 -12.64 -7.94 2.79
C PHE A 200 -13.66 -7.88 1.65
N LEU A 201 -13.27 -8.23 0.43
CA LEU A 201 -14.09 -8.07 -0.77
C LEU A 201 -14.69 -9.38 -1.32
N LYS A 202 -14.20 -10.55 -0.89
CA LYS A 202 -14.69 -11.85 -1.39
C LYS A 202 -15.19 -12.75 -0.25
N ASN A 203 -16.52 -12.72 -0.08
CA ASN A 203 -17.38 -13.78 0.49
C ASN A 203 -16.64 -15.03 1.03
N ARG A 204 -16.70 -15.20 2.36
CA ARG A 204 -16.16 -16.31 3.18
C ARG A 204 -16.45 -17.76 2.71
N LYS A 205 -17.23 -18.01 1.65
CA LYS A 205 -17.67 -19.37 1.26
C LYS A 205 -16.71 -20.13 0.35
N ALA A 206 -15.84 -19.45 -0.41
CA ALA A 206 -15.00 -20.14 -1.40
C ALA A 206 -13.70 -20.75 -0.81
N ILE A 207 -13.15 -20.14 0.25
CA ILE A 207 -11.89 -20.60 0.85
C ILE A 207 -12.15 -21.74 1.86
N TYR A 208 -13.31 -21.76 2.53
CA TYR A 208 -13.68 -22.84 3.44
C TYR A 208 -13.89 -24.18 2.69
N ASN A 209 -14.42 -24.13 1.46
CA ASN A 209 -14.65 -25.32 0.63
C ASN A 209 -13.40 -25.82 -0.09
N ALA A 210 -12.31 -25.05 -0.14
CA ALA A 210 -11.06 -25.47 -0.78
C ALA A 210 -10.05 -26.07 0.22
N ILE A 211 -10.32 -25.99 1.53
CA ILE A 211 -9.44 -26.49 2.60
C ILE A 211 -10.01 -27.75 3.27
N ILE A 212 -11.32 -28.01 3.15
CA ILE A 212 -12.00 -29.18 3.74
C ILE A 212 -12.70 -30.04 2.65
N GLY A 213 -12.34 -29.84 1.38
CA GLY A 213 -12.82 -30.62 0.24
C GLY A 213 -11.70 -31.46 -0.35
#